data_AF-A0A7U7EKE9-F1
#
_entry.id   AF-A0A7U7EKE9-F1
#
_cell.length_a   1.000
_cell.length_b   1.000
_cell.length_c   1.000
_cell.angle_alpha   90.00
_cell.angle_beta   90.00
_cell.angle_gamma   90.00
#
_symmetry.space_group_name_H-M   'P 1'
#
loop_
_entity.id
_entity.type
_entity.pdbx_description
1 polymer ?
#
loop_
_entity_poly.entity_id
_entity_poly.type
_entity_poly.pdbx_seq_one_letter_code
_entity_poly.pdbx_strand_id
1 'polypeptide(L)'
;MAQNWAGGAWGHLAIPRIGHEVIVDFLDGDPDQPIVTGRTYHVVNRPPYKLPALNTLATVKSKEHQGDRANELRIDDTHGEISAALMSEHGRTELHLGYLTHPRPNGGEPRGEGFELRTDEHGAVRAAKGLLLSSEAQLQANGGQLDRAQVVQVLEAALHLARSLGEHAGDHQGIGHDPAPQQVLSEAVRDLGHGANDEPGGGNGGEPAIALSGPAGIAAATPRSLGLAAGQHIDSVAEQHQQITAGEKVVINAGSDIGLFAKGGDMRHIAQQGELLMQAQHNDIKVQADQSVEISASRQHILVNAKEHITLLCGGAYLKMQGGNIELGMPGDFTVKAGSHNFVGPGNADASLPIFKSPRTFIGDYDAHFRLRKLDERAFQGYRYRLMSGGQLLTEGFTNDDGETELIKTERGLPIQAYKTVMREDQRITERWQANIATIDSDNPNYESAGPFNDESFLEEYGEEIGYSLQLSSPEYRIRQVAYLPVEGIGVNGTFFLKGNLSLEGQSLFVSAMGHTAAKNMGSVQFHATAAIEVNGKQVSSTPLQLGKEPEAWPVEDYSPIGSTTLVLPPPTPNDAVQIKISGGYIYSAPEGRATPMPSTGSVTIPLTIVKKK
;
A
#
# COMPACT_ATOMS: atom_id res chain seq x y z
N MET A 1 45.98 2.30 -45.00
CA MET A 1 45.69 2.04 -43.57
C MET A 1 45.45 0.56 -43.41
N ALA A 2 46.02 -0.06 -42.38
CA ALA A 2 45.97 -1.50 -42.17
C ALA A 2 44.58 -1.92 -41.72
N GLN A 3 43.73 -2.34 -42.66
CA GLN A 3 42.45 -2.95 -42.36
C GLN A 3 42.39 -4.31 -43.04
N ASN A 4 42.00 -5.35 -42.30
CA ASN A 4 41.91 -6.71 -42.83
C ASN A 4 40.91 -6.82 -44.00
N TRP A 5 39.91 -5.94 -44.03
CA TRP A 5 38.90 -5.79 -45.08
C TRP A 5 38.28 -4.38 -45.00
N ALA A 6 38.12 -3.73 -46.16
CA ALA A 6 37.56 -2.37 -46.26
C ALA A 6 36.72 -2.24 -47.55
N GLY A 7 35.53 -1.65 -47.42
CA GLY A 7 34.61 -1.33 -48.51
C GLY A 7 33.94 0.03 -48.30
N GLY A 8 33.05 0.41 -49.23
CA GLY A 8 32.29 1.67 -49.13
C GLY A 8 31.30 1.65 -47.97
N ALA A 9 31.71 2.10 -46.79
CA ALA A 9 30.97 2.13 -45.52
C ALA A 9 30.75 0.78 -44.78
N TRP A 10 31.58 -0.23 -45.06
CA TRP A 10 31.61 -1.50 -44.34
C TRP A 10 33.03 -2.07 -44.28
N GLY A 11 33.35 -2.89 -43.27
CA GLY A 11 34.69 -3.46 -43.07
C GLY A 11 35.11 -3.51 -41.60
N HIS A 12 36.40 -3.77 -41.34
CA HIS A 12 36.99 -3.71 -40.00
C HIS A 12 37.75 -2.41 -39.84
N LEU A 13 37.60 -1.76 -38.69
CA LEU A 13 38.27 -0.51 -38.39
C LEU A 13 38.95 -0.59 -37.02
N ALA A 14 40.28 -0.71 -37.02
CA ALA A 14 41.10 -0.61 -35.81
C ALA A 14 42.29 0.32 -36.05
N ILE A 15 42.06 1.63 -35.87
CA ILE A 15 43.07 2.67 -36.13
C ILE A 15 44.24 2.52 -35.14
N PRO A 16 45.51 2.46 -35.62
CA PRO A 16 46.68 2.50 -34.75
C PRO A 16 46.69 3.75 -33.85
N ARG A 17 47.11 3.59 -32.59
CA ARG A 17 47.21 4.69 -31.62
C ARG A 17 48.67 5.11 -31.46
N ILE A 18 48.91 6.32 -30.96
CA ILE A 18 50.25 6.81 -30.63
C ILE A 18 50.96 5.76 -29.74
N GLY A 19 52.19 5.40 -30.11
CA GLY A 19 52.99 4.36 -29.44
C GLY A 19 52.83 2.95 -30.03
N HIS A 20 51.88 2.70 -30.94
CA HIS A 20 51.83 1.43 -31.67
C HIS A 20 52.87 1.40 -32.79
N GLU A 21 53.66 0.33 -32.83
CA GLU A 21 54.50 0.02 -33.98
C GLU A 21 53.66 -0.52 -35.13
N VAL A 22 53.93 -0.02 -36.34
CA VAL A 22 53.20 -0.34 -37.56
C VAL A 22 54.14 -0.90 -38.62
N ILE A 23 53.64 -1.82 -39.43
CA ILE A 23 54.29 -2.23 -40.67
C ILE A 23 53.90 -1.19 -41.73
N VAL A 24 54.91 -0.56 -42.34
CA VAL A 24 54.74 0.35 -43.46
C VAL A 24 55.16 -0.39 -44.73
N ASP A 25 54.29 -0.37 -45.72
CA ASP A 25 54.54 -0.77 -47.09
C ASP A 25 54.33 0.45 -48.00
N PHE A 26 54.59 0.32 -49.28
CA PHE A 26 54.52 1.42 -50.24
C PHE A 26 53.65 1.03 -51.42
N LEU A 27 52.68 1.87 -51.77
CA LEU A 27 51.80 1.61 -52.93
C LEU A 27 52.65 1.53 -54.20
N ASP A 28 52.52 0.44 -54.94
CA ASP A 28 53.32 0.14 -56.14
C ASP A 28 54.85 0.20 -55.91
N GLY A 29 55.31 0.10 -54.66
CA GLY A 29 56.70 0.26 -54.28
C GLY A 29 57.21 1.72 -54.32
N ASP A 30 56.33 2.71 -54.47
CA ASP A 30 56.66 4.14 -54.49
C ASP A 30 56.93 4.66 -53.06
N PRO A 31 58.19 5.01 -52.71
CA PRO A 31 58.55 5.51 -51.39
C PRO A 31 57.78 6.76 -50.94
N ASP A 32 57.22 7.53 -51.87
CA ASP A 32 56.43 8.73 -51.59
C ASP A 32 54.96 8.41 -51.21
N GLN A 33 54.55 7.13 -51.30
CA GLN A 33 53.19 6.68 -51.00
C GLN A 33 53.15 5.58 -49.92
N PRO A 34 53.58 5.87 -48.68
CA PRO A 34 53.56 4.91 -47.59
C PRO A 34 52.12 4.55 -47.18
N ILE A 35 51.89 3.26 -47.00
CA ILE A 35 50.68 2.69 -46.43
C ILE A 35 51.00 1.83 -45.23
N VAL A 36 50.29 2.05 -44.13
CA VAL A 36 50.32 1.12 -43.00
C VAL A 36 49.56 -0.15 -43.40
N THR A 37 50.19 -1.32 -43.29
CA THR A 37 49.63 -2.65 -43.67
C THR A 37 49.40 -3.58 -42.48
N GLY A 38 50.02 -3.33 -41.33
CA GLY A 38 49.78 -4.12 -40.12
C GLY A 38 50.40 -3.55 -38.85
N ARG A 39 50.35 -4.34 -37.78
CA ARG A 39 51.01 -4.12 -36.47
C ARG A 39 51.56 -5.45 -35.98
N THR A 40 52.64 -5.44 -35.22
CA THR A 40 53.28 -6.66 -34.70
C THR A 40 53.38 -6.61 -33.18
N TYR A 41 53.33 -7.79 -32.56
CA TYR A 41 53.71 -7.95 -31.16
C TYR A 41 55.25 -8.02 -31.05
N HIS A 42 55.80 -7.42 -30.01
CA HIS A 42 57.23 -7.44 -29.67
C HIS A 42 57.41 -7.26 -28.14
N VAL A 43 58.62 -7.04 -27.66
CA VAL A 43 58.94 -7.11 -26.21
C VAL A 43 58.15 -6.12 -25.34
N VAL A 44 57.77 -4.95 -25.87
CA VAL A 44 56.93 -3.95 -25.17
C VAL A 44 55.48 -3.91 -25.66
N ASN A 45 55.17 -4.39 -26.87
CA ASN A 45 53.79 -4.63 -27.34
C ASN A 45 53.48 -6.12 -27.29
N ARG A 46 53.13 -6.65 -26.11
CA ARG A 46 52.92 -8.09 -25.89
C ARG A 46 51.52 -8.54 -26.29
N PRO A 47 51.33 -9.82 -26.68
CA PRO A 47 50.00 -10.38 -26.88
C PRO A 47 49.16 -10.32 -25.58
N PRO A 48 47.82 -10.22 -25.69
CA PRO A 48 46.92 -10.16 -24.52
C PRO A 48 47.07 -11.35 -23.55
N TYR A 49 47.46 -12.51 -24.06
CA TYR A 49 47.67 -13.73 -23.31
C TYR A 49 49.10 -14.25 -23.49
N LYS A 50 49.63 -14.93 -22.47
CA LYS A 50 51.00 -15.46 -22.48
C LYS A 50 51.12 -16.60 -23.49
N LEU A 51 51.88 -16.37 -24.55
CA LEU A 51 52.21 -17.39 -25.55
C LEU A 51 53.55 -18.09 -25.23
N PRO A 52 53.70 -19.39 -25.54
CA PRO A 52 52.70 -20.29 -26.13
C PRO A 52 51.76 -20.93 -25.09
N ALA A 53 51.83 -20.56 -23.82
CA ALA A 53 51.07 -21.20 -22.73
C ALA A 53 49.54 -21.15 -22.92
N LEU A 54 49.01 -20.12 -23.57
CA LEU A 54 47.58 -19.93 -23.86
C LEU A 54 47.33 -19.86 -25.38
N ASN A 55 47.93 -20.79 -26.13
CA ASN A 55 47.81 -20.85 -27.60
C ASN A 55 46.46 -21.36 -28.12
N THR A 56 45.59 -21.88 -27.24
CA THR A 56 44.21 -22.26 -27.55
C THR A 56 43.23 -21.08 -27.46
N LEU A 57 43.69 -19.91 -27.01
CA LEU A 57 42.86 -18.71 -26.92
C LEU A 57 43.01 -17.84 -28.17
N ALA A 58 41.89 -17.54 -28.81
CA ALA A 58 41.76 -16.48 -29.81
C ALA A 58 41.01 -15.27 -29.21
N THR A 59 41.46 -14.05 -29.50
CA THR A 59 40.87 -12.86 -28.89
C THR A 59 40.87 -11.64 -29.82
N VAL A 60 39.79 -10.87 -29.75
CA VAL A 60 39.70 -9.49 -30.24
C VAL A 60 39.54 -8.59 -29.03
N LYS A 61 40.67 -8.02 -28.57
CA LYS A 61 40.74 -7.17 -27.38
C LYS A 61 41.02 -5.72 -27.74
N SER A 62 40.20 -4.82 -27.21
CA SER A 62 40.38 -3.37 -27.31
C SER A 62 41.03 -2.82 -26.05
N LYS A 63 41.48 -1.55 -26.11
CA LYS A 63 41.87 -0.76 -24.94
C LYS A 63 40.97 0.46 -24.87
N GLU A 64 40.51 0.83 -23.69
CA GLU A 64 39.82 2.08 -23.42
C GLU A 64 40.65 3.27 -23.92
N HIS A 65 39.99 4.31 -24.43
CA HIS A 65 40.70 5.51 -24.85
C HIS A 65 41.03 6.35 -23.61
N GLN A 66 42.31 6.68 -23.43
CA GLN A 66 42.79 7.43 -22.25
C GLN A 66 42.47 6.76 -20.90
N GLY A 67 42.27 5.45 -20.90
CA GLY A 67 42.06 4.64 -19.71
C GLY A 67 42.71 3.27 -19.85
N ASP A 68 42.51 2.42 -18.85
CA ASP A 68 43.16 1.11 -18.75
C ASP A 68 42.21 -0.08 -18.89
N ARG A 69 40.91 0.17 -19.09
CA ARG A 69 39.92 -0.90 -19.29
C ARG A 69 39.95 -1.48 -20.69
N ALA A 70 39.26 -2.59 -20.91
CA ALA A 70 39.14 -3.27 -22.19
C ALA A 70 37.73 -3.82 -22.44
N ASN A 71 37.40 -3.94 -23.73
CA ASN A 71 36.37 -4.87 -24.20
C ASN A 71 37.06 -6.00 -24.95
N GLU A 72 36.53 -7.22 -24.82
CA GLU A 72 37.14 -8.41 -25.36
C GLU A 72 36.09 -9.40 -25.88
N LEU A 73 36.24 -9.85 -27.13
CA LEU A 73 35.66 -11.10 -27.61
C LEU A 73 36.74 -12.19 -27.49
N ARG A 74 36.49 -13.23 -26.71
CA ARG A 74 37.41 -14.37 -26.51
C ARG A 74 36.77 -15.67 -26.99
N ILE A 75 37.53 -16.47 -27.71
CA ILE A 75 37.20 -17.85 -28.09
C ILE A 75 38.28 -18.75 -27.48
N ASP A 76 37.86 -19.76 -26.74
CA ASP A 76 38.73 -20.73 -26.07
C ASP A 76 38.48 -22.11 -26.67
N ASP A 77 39.44 -22.61 -27.45
CA ASP A 77 39.38 -23.91 -28.11
C ASP A 77 40.08 -25.01 -27.28
N THR A 78 40.24 -24.80 -25.98
CA THR A 78 40.80 -25.82 -25.08
C THR A 78 39.92 -27.08 -25.12
N HIS A 79 40.55 -28.23 -25.39
CA HIS A 79 39.84 -29.49 -25.58
C HIS A 79 39.01 -29.86 -24.34
N GLY A 80 37.71 -30.12 -24.54
CA GLY A 80 36.76 -30.41 -23.46
C GLY A 80 36.24 -29.17 -22.71
N GLU A 81 36.76 -27.99 -23.00
CA GLU A 81 36.47 -26.73 -22.29
C GLU A 81 36.13 -25.59 -23.27
N ILE A 82 35.50 -25.93 -24.41
CA ILE A 82 35.22 -24.93 -25.46
C ILE A 82 34.30 -23.83 -24.93
N SER A 83 34.68 -22.57 -25.13
CA SER A 83 33.87 -21.43 -24.70
C SER A 83 34.04 -20.20 -25.57
N ALA A 84 33.03 -19.33 -25.55
CA ALA A 84 33.08 -18.00 -26.13
C ALA A 84 32.61 -16.98 -25.09
N ALA A 85 33.24 -15.81 -25.06
CA ALA A 85 32.87 -14.73 -24.16
C ALA A 85 32.95 -13.36 -24.84
N LEU A 86 31.95 -12.52 -24.62
CA LEU A 86 31.98 -11.09 -24.91
C LEU A 86 32.00 -10.34 -23.58
N MET A 87 33.09 -9.63 -23.30
CA MET A 87 33.38 -9.08 -21.98
C MET A 87 33.68 -7.60 -22.07
N SER A 88 33.12 -6.82 -21.13
CA SER A 88 33.50 -5.44 -20.86
C SER A 88 33.99 -5.30 -19.42
N GLU A 89 35.17 -4.71 -19.23
CA GLU A 89 35.67 -4.39 -17.89
C GLU A 89 34.87 -3.25 -17.21
N HIS A 90 33.95 -2.60 -17.92
CA HIS A 90 32.97 -1.70 -17.32
C HIS A 90 31.88 -2.51 -16.60
N GLY A 91 31.87 -2.46 -15.27
CA GLY A 91 30.91 -3.20 -14.46
C GLY A 91 31.00 -4.71 -14.62
N ARG A 92 32.12 -5.23 -15.19
CA ARG A 92 32.28 -6.66 -15.51
C ARG A 92 31.04 -7.21 -16.22
N THR A 93 30.60 -6.47 -17.25
CA THR A 93 29.41 -6.79 -18.06
C THR A 93 29.80 -7.80 -19.12
N GLU A 94 29.30 -9.03 -19.00
CA GLU A 94 29.83 -10.17 -19.74
C GLU A 94 28.72 -11.13 -20.18
N LEU A 95 28.83 -11.64 -21.42
CA LEU A 95 28.11 -12.82 -21.91
C LEU A 95 29.11 -13.95 -22.09
N HIS A 96 28.91 -15.07 -21.39
CA HIS A 96 29.71 -16.29 -21.52
C HIS A 96 28.86 -17.44 -22.06
N LEU A 97 29.45 -18.27 -22.91
CA LEU A 97 28.82 -19.42 -23.56
C LEU A 97 29.75 -20.64 -23.50
N GLY A 98 29.21 -21.83 -23.23
CA GLY A 98 29.94 -23.10 -23.25
C GLY A 98 30.47 -23.52 -21.87
N TYR A 99 31.77 -23.80 -21.78
CA TYR A 99 32.45 -24.17 -20.53
C TYR A 99 33.00 -22.93 -19.81
N LEU A 100 32.35 -22.50 -18.73
CA LEU A 100 32.65 -21.24 -18.07
C LEU A 100 33.83 -21.45 -17.11
N THR A 101 34.86 -20.61 -17.25
CA THR A 101 36.08 -20.65 -16.41
C THR A 101 36.37 -19.29 -15.79
N HIS A 102 37.08 -19.29 -14.65
CA HIS A 102 37.72 -18.08 -14.15
C HIS A 102 38.79 -17.58 -15.14
N PRO A 103 39.12 -16.27 -15.15
CA PRO A 103 40.13 -15.73 -16.06
C PRO A 103 41.45 -16.51 -16.02
N ARG A 104 41.89 -17.06 -17.17
CA ARG A 104 43.12 -17.86 -17.28
C ARG A 104 44.36 -16.96 -17.23
N PRO A 105 45.25 -17.16 -16.24
CA PRO A 105 46.65 -17.35 -16.64
C PRO A 105 47.21 -18.73 -16.29
N ASN A 106 46.57 -19.49 -15.38
CA ASN A 106 47.06 -20.79 -14.88
C ASN A 106 45.98 -21.89 -14.82
N GLY A 107 45.17 -22.06 -15.87
CA GLY A 107 44.25 -23.21 -15.98
C GLY A 107 42.78 -22.98 -15.64
N GLY A 108 42.37 -21.73 -15.41
CA GLY A 108 40.97 -21.27 -15.34
C GLY A 108 40.00 -22.23 -14.66
N GLU A 109 39.94 -22.19 -13.32
CA GLU A 109 39.04 -23.04 -12.55
C GLU A 109 37.59 -22.99 -13.08
N PRO A 110 36.93 -24.15 -13.26
CA PRO A 110 35.54 -24.21 -13.72
C PRO A 110 34.61 -23.41 -12.81
N ARG A 111 33.64 -22.70 -13.41
CA ARG A 111 32.63 -21.92 -12.68
C ARG A 111 31.19 -22.22 -13.09
N GLY A 112 30.99 -23.00 -14.16
CA GLY A 112 29.67 -23.40 -14.65
C GLY A 112 29.71 -23.89 -16.09
N GLU A 113 28.55 -24.29 -16.60
CA GLU A 113 28.34 -24.71 -17.98
C GLU A 113 27.03 -24.11 -18.50
N GLY A 114 26.95 -23.83 -19.81
CA GLY A 114 25.77 -23.27 -20.46
C GLY A 114 25.98 -21.83 -20.88
N PHE A 115 25.18 -20.90 -20.37
CA PHE A 115 25.37 -19.47 -20.62
C PHE A 115 25.27 -18.66 -19.33
N GLU A 116 25.97 -17.54 -19.28
CA GLU A 116 25.81 -16.54 -18.23
C GLU A 116 25.78 -15.15 -18.85
N LEU A 117 24.75 -14.38 -18.51
CA LEU A 117 24.71 -12.94 -18.70
C LEU A 117 24.85 -12.27 -17.33
N ARG A 118 25.96 -11.56 -17.11
CA ARG A 118 26.25 -10.90 -15.82
C ARG A 118 26.67 -9.45 -15.98
N THR A 119 26.42 -8.66 -14.94
CA THR A 119 26.92 -7.29 -14.77
C THR A 119 26.86 -6.91 -13.29
N ASP A 120 27.78 -6.07 -12.84
CA ASP A 120 27.73 -5.39 -11.54
C ASP A 120 26.83 -4.12 -11.59
N GLU A 121 26.37 -3.77 -12.80
CA GLU A 121 25.56 -2.59 -13.08
C GLU A 121 24.08 -2.98 -13.34
N HIS A 122 23.32 -2.09 -13.97
CA HIS A 122 21.93 -2.35 -14.33
C HIS A 122 21.80 -3.33 -15.51
N GLY A 123 20.86 -4.27 -15.41
CA GLY A 123 20.49 -5.21 -16.48
C GLY A 123 19.03 -5.11 -16.88
N ALA A 124 18.72 -5.35 -18.15
CA ALA A 124 17.35 -5.46 -18.66
C ALA A 124 17.27 -6.49 -19.78
N VAL A 125 16.25 -7.37 -19.71
CA VAL A 125 15.83 -8.25 -20.81
C VAL A 125 14.48 -7.75 -21.28
N ARG A 126 14.38 -7.35 -22.55
CA ARG A 126 13.15 -6.79 -23.13
C ARG A 126 12.85 -7.48 -24.45
N ALA A 127 11.64 -8.03 -24.56
CA ALA A 127 11.14 -8.66 -25.77
C ALA A 127 9.72 -8.15 -26.06
N ALA A 128 9.60 -7.29 -27.07
CA ALA A 128 8.34 -6.57 -27.37
C ALA A 128 7.22 -7.49 -27.91
N LYS A 129 7.56 -8.71 -28.31
CA LYS A 129 6.63 -9.76 -28.75
C LYS A 129 6.45 -10.87 -27.70
N GLY A 130 6.90 -10.63 -26.47
CA GLY A 130 6.82 -11.58 -25.36
C GLY A 130 8.12 -12.34 -25.06
N LEU A 131 8.16 -12.99 -23.89
CA LEU A 131 9.35 -13.62 -23.32
C LEU A 131 9.00 -14.98 -22.70
N LEU A 132 9.69 -16.04 -23.13
CA LEU A 132 9.64 -17.35 -22.50
C LEU A 132 10.89 -17.56 -21.64
N LEU A 133 10.71 -17.84 -20.34
CA LEU A 133 11.77 -18.26 -19.43
C LEU A 133 11.46 -19.69 -18.99
N SER A 134 12.22 -20.66 -19.50
CA SER A 134 11.92 -22.08 -19.35
C SER A 134 13.15 -22.90 -18.99
N SER A 135 12.97 -23.92 -18.15
CA SER A 135 13.93 -25.02 -17.96
C SER A 135 13.47 -26.32 -18.61
N GLU A 136 12.50 -26.27 -19.53
CA GLU A 136 12.06 -27.41 -20.32
C GLU A 136 13.16 -27.85 -21.29
N ALA A 137 13.27 -29.17 -21.49
CA ALA A 137 14.34 -29.72 -22.30
C ALA A 137 14.08 -29.49 -23.81
N GLN A 138 14.95 -28.71 -24.46
CA GLN A 138 15.03 -28.58 -25.91
C GLN A 138 16.46 -28.89 -26.39
N LEU A 139 16.84 -30.16 -26.25
CA LEU A 139 18.21 -30.61 -26.52
C LEU A 139 18.59 -30.35 -27.98
N GLN A 140 19.81 -29.85 -28.19
CA GLN A 140 20.33 -29.51 -29.52
C GLN A 140 19.46 -28.49 -30.29
N ALA A 141 18.69 -27.65 -29.59
CA ALA A 141 17.75 -26.70 -30.18
C ALA A 141 16.76 -27.38 -31.16
N ASN A 142 16.38 -28.63 -30.87
CA ASN A 142 15.43 -29.39 -31.69
C ASN A 142 13.99 -28.96 -31.38
N GLY A 143 13.53 -27.88 -32.03
CA GLY A 143 12.21 -27.30 -31.89
C GLY A 143 12.20 -25.81 -32.24
N GLY A 144 11.04 -25.16 -32.12
CA GLY A 144 10.92 -23.71 -32.29
C GLY A 144 11.50 -22.93 -31.10
N GLN A 145 11.95 -21.71 -31.31
CA GLN A 145 12.60 -20.91 -30.25
C GLN A 145 11.68 -20.68 -29.03
N LEU A 146 10.37 -20.59 -29.29
CA LEU A 146 9.33 -20.32 -28.29
C LEU A 146 8.41 -21.53 -28.07
N ASP A 147 8.91 -22.75 -28.25
CA ASP A 147 8.17 -23.96 -27.89
C ASP A 147 7.79 -23.93 -26.40
N ARG A 148 6.51 -24.19 -26.12
CA ARG A 148 5.83 -23.83 -24.85
C ARG A 148 4.68 -24.77 -24.50
N ALA A 149 4.66 -25.98 -25.08
CA ALA A 149 3.55 -26.91 -24.94
C ALA A 149 3.23 -27.24 -23.48
N GLN A 150 4.24 -27.40 -22.63
CA GLN A 150 4.09 -27.82 -21.24
C GLN A 150 3.50 -26.69 -20.38
N VAL A 151 3.98 -25.44 -20.50
CA VAL A 151 3.36 -24.30 -19.78
C VAL A 151 1.91 -24.08 -20.21
N VAL A 152 1.60 -24.25 -21.50
CA VAL A 152 0.22 -24.18 -22.00
C VAL A 152 -0.66 -25.26 -21.36
N GLN A 153 -0.18 -26.51 -21.27
CA GLN A 153 -0.91 -27.59 -20.61
C GLN A 153 -1.19 -27.31 -19.13
N VAL A 154 -0.21 -26.75 -18.40
CA VAL A 154 -0.39 -26.38 -16.99
C VAL A 154 -1.44 -25.27 -16.83
N LEU A 155 -1.42 -24.25 -17.69
CA LEU A 155 -2.40 -23.17 -17.69
C LEU A 155 -3.81 -23.66 -18.03
N GLU A 156 -3.95 -24.56 -19.02
CA GLU A 156 -5.23 -25.19 -19.38
C GLU A 156 -5.80 -26.02 -18.21
N ALA A 157 -4.96 -26.81 -17.54
CA ALA A 157 -5.37 -27.62 -16.39
C ALA A 157 -5.82 -26.74 -15.21
N ALA A 158 -5.07 -25.68 -14.92
CA ALA A 158 -5.42 -24.70 -13.90
C ALA A 158 -6.76 -24.00 -14.21
N LEU A 159 -6.97 -23.58 -15.46
CA LEU A 159 -8.23 -22.97 -15.91
C LEU A 159 -9.41 -23.93 -15.76
N HIS A 160 -9.23 -25.20 -16.15
CA HIS A 160 -10.27 -26.21 -16.00
C HIS A 160 -10.65 -26.43 -14.53
N LEU A 161 -9.67 -26.50 -13.64
CA LEU A 161 -9.91 -26.65 -12.21
C LEU A 161 -10.66 -25.45 -11.62
N ALA A 162 -10.21 -24.23 -11.93
CA ALA A 162 -10.82 -23.00 -11.42
C ALA A 162 -12.28 -22.88 -11.88
N ARG A 163 -12.55 -23.17 -13.15
CA ARG A 163 -13.92 -23.20 -13.71
C ARG A 163 -14.78 -24.26 -13.02
N SER A 164 -14.30 -25.50 -12.92
CA SER A 164 -15.10 -26.60 -12.34
C SER A 164 -15.45 -26.37 -10.87
N LEU A 165 -14.52 -25.86 -10.07
CA LEU A 165 -14.79 -25.51 -8.67
C LEU A 165 -15.66 -24.26 -8.54
N GLY A 166 -15.45 -23.26 -9.39
CA GLY A 166 -16.23 -22.02 -9.40
C GLY A 166 -17.68 -22.23 -9.79
N GLU A 167 -17.95 -22.99 -10.86
CA GLU A 167 -19.31 -23.38 -11.26
C GLU A 167 -20.01 -24.13 -10.13
N HIS A 168 -19.32 -25.11 -9.52
CA HIS A 168 -19.87 -25.85 -8.40
C HIS A 168 -20.12 -24.97 -7.16
N ALA A 169 -19.24 -24.02 -6.86
CA ALA A 169 -19.49 -23.06 -5.80
C ALA A 169 -20.75 -22.25 -6.08
N GLY A 170 -20.90 -21.71 -7.30
CA GLY A 170 -22.07 -20.93 -7.73
C GLY A 170 -23.39 -21.71 -7.62
N ASP A 171 -23.41 -22.97 -8.07
CA ASP A 171 -24.59 -23.85 -7.97
C ASP A 171 -24.98 -24.16 -6.51
N HIS A 172 -24.05 -24.00 -5.57
CA HIS A 172 -24.19 -24.32 -4.15
C HIS A 172 -24.12 -23.08 -3.24
N GLN A 173 -24.59 -21.92 -3.73
CA GLN A 173 -24.68 -20.65 -2.98
C GLN A 173 -23.33 -20.04 -2.55
N GLY A 174 -22.22 -20.56 -3.06
CA GLY A 174 -20.90 -19.93 -2.98
C GLY A 174 -20.73 -18.83 -4.03
N ILE A 175 -19.56 -18.20 -4.02
CA ILE A 175 -19.18 -17.20 -5.03
C ILE A 175 -18.49 -17.91 -6.19
N GLY A 176 -19.01 -17.72 -7.40
CA GLY A 176 -18.45 -18.31 -8.62
C GLY A 176 -17.09 -17.70 -9.00
N HIS A 177 -16.26 -18.50 -9.68
CA HIS A 177 -15.01 -18.03 -10.29
C HIS A 177 -15.31 -17.44 -11.68
N ASP A 178 -14.69 -16.31 -12.04
CA ASP A 178 -14.73 -15.76 -13.40
C ASP A 178 -13.53 -16.28 -14.22
N PRO A 179 -13.73 -17.22 -15.16
CA PRO A 179 -12.63 -17.85 -15.87
C PRO A 179 -12.14 -17.04 -17.09
N ALA A 180 -12.86 -16.01 -17.51
CA ALA A 180 -12.57 -15.32 -18.77
C ALA A 180 -11.18 -14.66 -18.79
N PRO A 181 -10.73 -13.95 -17.74
CA PRO A 181 -9.40 -13.34 -17.73
C PRO A 181 -8.25 -14.35 -17.80
N GLN A 182 -8.36 -15.46 -17.05
CA GLN A 182 -7.36 -16.53 -17.07
C GLN A 182 -7.32 -17.22 -18.44
N GLN A 183 -8.46 -17.38 -19.10
CA GLN A 183 -8.53 -17.92 -20.46
C GLN A 183 -7.78 -17.02 -21.46
N VAL A 184 -8.01 -15.70 -21.43
CA VAL A 184 -7.31 -14.74 -22.30
C VAL A 184 -5.79 -14.79 -22.09
N LEU A 185 -5.33 -14.87 -20.84
CA LEU A 185 -3.91 -14.99 -20.54
C LEU A 185 -3.32 -16.32 -21.07
N SER A 186 -4.07 -17.41 -20.94
CA SER A 186 -3.65 -18.74 -21.44
C SER A 186 -3.54 -18.75 -22.97
N GLU A 187 -4.44 -18.07 -23.67
CA GLU A 187 -4.40 -17.87 -25.12
C GLU A 187 -3.21 -17.00 -25.54
N ALA A 188 -2.92 -15.91 -24.82
CA ALA A 188 -1.75 -15.06 -25.08
C ALA A 188 -0.42 -15.85 -24.94
N VAL A 189 -0.31 -16.72 -23.93
CA VAL A 189 0.85 -17.63 -23.79
C VAL A 189 0.87 -18.66 -24.91
N ARG A 190 -0.28 -19.24 -25.31
CA ARG A 190 -0.35 -20.15 -26.45
C ARG A 190 0.11 -19.50 -27.74
N ASP A 191 -0.11 -18.21 -27.93
CA ASP A 191 0.18 -17.49 -29.18
C ASP A 191 1.54 -16.76 -29.19
N LEU A 192 2.34 -16.89 -28.13
CA LEU A 192 3.60 -16.16 -27.90
C LEU A 192 4.60 -16.19 -29.09
N GLY A 193 4.62 -17.26 -29.87
CA GLY A 193 5.53 -17.48 -31.00
C GLY A 193 5.03 -16.96 -32.35
N HIS A 194 3.76 -16.58 -32.46
CA HIS A 194 3.16 -16.18 -33.73
C HIS A 194 3.91 -15.01 -34.37
N GLY A 195 4.22 -15.11 -35.67
CA GLY A 195 4.95 -14.07 -36.41
C GLY A 195 6.46 -14.02 -36.08
N ALA A 196 7.00 -15.02 -35.39
CA ALA A 196 8.42 -15.35 -35.41
C ALA A 196 8.82 -15.98 -36.76
N ASN A 197 10.11 -16.13 -37.00
CA ASN A 197 10.63 -16.66 -38.28
C ASN A 197 10.36 -18.17 -38.48
N ASP A 198 10.09 -18.90 -37.40
CA ASP A 198 9.67 -20.30 -37.36
C ASP A 198 8.14 -20.49 -37.30
N GLU A 199 7.38 -19.44 -36.97
CA GLU A 199 5.91 -19.39 -37.01
C GLU A 199 5.38 -18.19 -37.87
N PRO A 200 5.82 -17.99 -39.12
CA PRO A 200 5.56 -16.77 -39.89
C PRO A 200 4.10 -16.58 -40.31
N GLY A 201 3.29 -17.64 -40.26
CA GLY A 201 1.86 -17.63 -40.60
C GLY A 201 0.93 -17.31 -39.43
N GLY A 202 1.44 -17.29 -38.19
CA GLY A 202 0.72 -16.75 -37.05
C GLY A 202 0.58 -15.23 -37.19
N GLY A 203 -0.48 -14.64 -36.66
CA GLY A 203 -0.65 -13.18 -36.64
C GLY A 203 0.53 -12.44 -36.00
N ASN A 204 0.52 -11.11 -36.00
CA ASN A 204 1.61 -10.33 -35.41
C ASN A 204 1.81 -10.66 -33.90
N GLY A 205 2.76 -11.52 -33.55
CA GLY A 205 3.49 -11.48 -32.28
C GLY A 205 2.70 -11.66 -30.98
N GLY A 206 1.47 -12.18 -31.00
CA GLY A 206 0.60 -12.31 -29.83
C GLY A 206 0.36 -11.00 -29.03
N GLU A 207 -0.42 -11.10 -27.96
CA GLU A 207 -0.37 -10.13 -26.86
C GLU A 207 0.95 -10.38 -26.10
N PRO A 208 1.83 -9.38 -25.90
CA PRO A 208 3.15 -9.61 -25.31
C PRO A 208 3.01 -10.08 -23.85
N ALA A 209 3.33 -11.35 -23.62
CA ALA A 209 3.29 -11.99 -22.30
C ALA A 209 4.69 -12.45 -21.84
N ILE A 210 4.82 -12.68 -20.54
CA ILE A 210 5.96 -13.40 -19.97
C ILE A 210 5.45 -14.76 -19.48
N ALA A 211 5.99 -15.85 -20.05
CA ALA A 211 5.71 -17.20 -19.60
C ALA A 211 6.91 -17.74 -18.82
N LEU A 212 6.64 -18.26 -17.62
CA LEU A 212 7.63 -18.92 -16.77
C LEU A 212 7.30 -20.41 -16.72
N SER A 213 8.28 -21.28 -16.94
CA SER A 213 8.09 -22.72 -16.83
C SER A 213 9.29 -23.45 -16.26
N GLY A 214 9.01 -24.46 -15.45
CA GLY A 214 10.02 -25.33 -14.86
C GLY A 214 9.38 -26.66 -14.48
N PRO A 215 9.73 -27.79 -15.14
CA PRO A 215 9.12 -29.09 -14.86
C PRO A 215 9.27 -29.57 -13.40
N ALA A 216 10.30 -29.09 -12.70
CA ALA A 216 10.52 -29.39 -11.28
C ALA A 216 9.92 -28.33 -10.32
N GLY A 217 9.38 -27.23 -10.84
CA GLY A 217 8.83 -26.11 -10.08
C GLY A 217 9.52 -24.75 -10.34
N ILE A 218 8.94 -23.70 -9.78
CA ILE A 218 9.43 -22.32 -9.82
C ILE A 218 9.54 -21.80 -8.39
N ALA A 219 10.69 -21.24 -8.02
CA ALA A 219 10.93 -20.66 -6.69
C ALA A 219 11.14 -19.14 -6.80
N ALA A 220 10.37 -18.37 -6.01
CA ALA A 220 10.53 -16.93 -5.86
C ALA A 220 10.74 -16.59 -4.38
N ALA A 221 11.93 -16.10 -4.02
CA ALA A 221 12.30 -15.84 -2.63
C ALA A 221 13.09 -14.52 -2.51
N THR A 222 12.92 -13.84 -1.38
CA THR A 222 13.61 -12.58 -1.05
C THR A 222 13.68 -12.41 0.46
N PRO A 223 14.76 -11.84 1.02
CA PRO A 223 14.85 -11.55 2.45
C PRO A 223 14.01 -10.35 2.89
N ARG A 224 13.35 -9.65 1.94
CA ARG A 224 12.50 -8.50 2.23
C ARG A 224 11.06 -8.78 1.80
N SER A 225 10.58 -8.09 0.78
CA SER A 225 9.18 -8.13 0.35
C SER A 225 9.07 -8.75 -1.03
N LEU A 226 8.13 -9.68 -1.19
CA LEU A 226 7.66 -10.19 -2.48
C LEU A 226 6.27 -9.59 -2.74
N GLY A 227 6.09 -8.93 -3.89
CA GLY A 227 4.83 -8.34 -4.29
C GLY A 227 4.28 -8.98 -5.55
N LEU A 228 2.99 -9.29 -5.55
CA LEU A 228 2.22 -9.74 -6.72
C LEU A 228 1.05 -8.76 -6.89
N ALA A 229 0.95 -8.13 -8.04
CA ALA A 229 -0.09 -7.14 -8.33
C ALA A 229 -0.52 -7.26 -9.78
N ALA A 230 -1.82 -7.14 -10.02
CA ALA A 230 -2.41 -7.07 -11.35
C ALA A 230 -3.44 -5.94 -11.37
N GLY A 231 -3.55 -5.24 -12.51
CA GLY A 231 -4.54 -4.18 -12.69
C GLY A 231 -5.98 -4.71 -12.89
N GLN A 232 -6.14 -6.02 -13.10
CA GLN A 232 -7.43 -6.65 -13.35
C GLN A 232 -7.61 -7.89 -12.46
N HIS A 233 -6.85 -8.98 -12.69
CA HIS A 233 -7.07 -10.27 -12.02
C HIS A 233 -5.77 -10.94 -11.55
N ILE A 234 -5.82 -11.61 -10.41
CA ILE A 234 -4.79 -12.56 -9.95
C ILE A 234 -5.48 -13.90 -9.74
N ASP A 235 -5.07 -14.91 -10.51
CA ASP A 235 -5.49 -16.30 -10.32
C ASP A 235 -4.36 -17.09 -9.65
N SER A 236 -4.65 -17.65 -8.49
CA SER A 236 -3.76 -18.59 -7.79
C SER A 236 -4.45 -19.95 -7.73
N VAL A 237 -3.90 -20.91 -8.47
CA VAL A 237 -4.50 -22.22 -8.64
C VAL A 237 -3.46 -23.30 -8.39
N ALA A 238 -3.84 -24.32 -7.62
CA ALA A 238 -3.05 -25.52 -7.40
C ALA A 238 -3.98 -26.74 -7.51
N GLU A 239 -3.57 -27.76 -8.29
CA GLU A 239 -4.36 -29.01 -8.41
C GLU A 239 -4.49 -29.79 -7.10
N GLN A 240 -3.56 -29.55 -6.17
CA GLN A 240 -3.53 -30.21 -4.87
C GLN A 240 -3.82 -29.22 -3.75
N HIS A 241 -2.78 -28.62 -3.17
CA HIS A 241 -2.91 -27.78 -1.98
C HIS A 241 -2.42 -26.37 -2.25
N GLN A 242 -3.25 -25.40 -1.89
CA GLN A 242 -2.81 -24.02 -1.75
C GLN A 242 -2.56 -23.75 -0.26
N GLN A 243 -1.32 -23.37 0.06
CA GLN A 243 -0.89 -23.11 1.44
C GLN A 243 -0.49 -21.65 1.58
N ILE A 244 -1.09 -20.96 2.55
CA ILE A 244 -0.79 -19.56 2.88
C ILE A 244 -0.38 -19.54 4.35
N THR A 245 0.86 -19.13 4.62
CA THR A 245 1.42 -19.10 5.98
C THR A 245 2.09 -17.75 6.21
N ALA A 246 1.85 -17.15 7.38
CA ALA A 246 2.51 -15.93 7.83
C ALA A 246 3.01 -16.11 9.26
N GLY A 247 4.18 -15.55 9.58
CA GLY A 247 4.73 -15.59 10.94
C GLY A 247 3.97 -14.69 11.92
N GLU A 248 3.25 -13.68 11.42
CA GLU A 248 2.49 -12.72 12.23
C GLU A 248 1.01 -12.72 11.87
N LYS A 249 0.64 -12.20 10.68
CA LYS A 249 -0.77 -12.01 10.30
C LYS A 249 -1.02 -12.28 8.81
N VAL A 250 -2.22 -12.79 8.52
CA VAL A 250 -2.80 -12.84 7.17
C VAL A 250 -3.96 -11.85 7.14
N VAL A 251 -3.99 -10.97 6.13
CA VAL A 251 -5.07 -9.98 5.93
C VAL A 251 -5.70 -10.21 4.56
N ILE A 252 -7.02 -10.36 4.53
CA ILE A 252 -7.81 -10.54 3.30
C ILE A 252 -8.87 -9.45 3.29
N ASN A 253 -8.77 -8.52 2.33
CA ASN A 253 -9.73 -7.45 2.12
C ASN A 253 -10.27 -7.53 0.68
N ALA A 254 -11.58 -7.40 0.51
CA ALA A 254 -12.23 -7.34 -0.80
C ALA A 254 -13.14 -6.11 -0.86
N GLY A 255 -13.27 -5.53 -2.07
CA GLY A 255 -14.14 -4.36 -2.29
C GLY A 255 -15.63 -4.69 -2.42
N SER A 256 -15.95 -5.96 -2.67
CA SER A 256 -17.34 -6.45 -2.77
C SER A 256 -17.50 -7.65 -1.85
N ASP A 257 -17.01 -8.82 -2.26
CA ASP A 257 -17.34 -10.08 -1.58
C ASP A 257 -16.08 -10.91 -1.25
N ILE A 258 -16.16 -11.68 -0.18
CA ILE A 258 -15.19 -12.74 0.17
C ILE A 258 -15.94 -14.07 0.15
N GLY A 259 -15.54 -14.96 -0.75
CA GLY A 259 -16.11 -16.30 -0.88
C GLY A 259 -15.19 -17.36 -0.32
N LEU A 260 -15.70 -18.21 0.57
CA LEU A 260 -15.01 -19.39 1.08
C LEU A 260 -15.89 -20.61 0.82
N PHE A 261 -15.42 -21.55 0.02
CA PHE A 261 -16.20 -22.72 -0.39
C PHE A 261 -15.33 -23.98 -0.35
N ALA A 262 -15.86 -25.05 0.23
CA ALA A 262 -15.25 -26.37 0.24
C ALA A 262 -16.25 -27.37 -0.33
N LYS A 263 -15.90 -27.98 -1.47
CA LYS A 263 -16.75 -29.00 -2.14
C LYS A 263 -16.89 -30.28 -1.32
N GLY A 264 -15.85 -30.64 -0.57
CA GLY A 264 -15.82 -31.81 0.30
C GLY A 264 -14.82 -31.62 1.44
N GLY A 265 -15.10 -32.23 2.58
CA GLY A 265 -14.32 -32.08 3.81
C GLY A 265 -14.91 -31.05 4.79
N ASP A 266 -14.11 -30.67 5.79
CA ASP A 266 -14.52 -29.74 6.85
C ASP A 266 -14.09 -28.30 6.55
N MET A 267 -14.89 -27.32 6.96
CA MET A 267 -14.46 -25.93 7.11
C MET A 267 -14.16 -25.64 8.58
N ARG A 268 -12.99 -25.03 8.87
CA ARG A 268 -12.55 -24.75 10.25
C ARG A 268 -12.11 -23.29 10.40
N HIS A 269 -12.82 -22.55 11.25
CA HIS A 269 -12.44 -21.22 11.71
C HIS A 269 -12.10 -21.29 13.20
N ILE A 270 -10.80 -21.31 13.51
CA ILE A 270 -10.30 -21.59 14.87
C ILE A 270 -9.34 -20.48 15.28
N ALA A 271 -9.62 -19.81 16.39
CA ALA A 271 -8.67 -18.98 17.13
C ALA A 271 -8.20 -19.76 18.36
N GLN A 272 -6.91 -20.12 18.43
CA GLN A 272 -6.37 -20.82 19.61
C GLN A 272 -6.35 -19.92 20.85
N GLN A 273 -6.00 -18.64 20.64
CA GLN A 273 -6.02 -17.57 21.63
C GLN A 273 -6.63 -16.34 20.98
N GLY A 274 -7.23 -15.48 21.80
CA GLY A 274 -7.96 -14.31 21.31
C GLY A 274 -9.42 -14.61 20.96
N GLU A 275 -10.10 -13.58 20.48
CA GLU A 275 -11.52 -13.61 20.12
C GLU A 275 -11.73 -14.09 18.68
N LEU A 276 -12.75 -14.93 18.47
CA LEU A 276 -13.32 -15.17 17.15
C LEU A 276 -14.53 -14.26 16.98
N LEU A 277 -14.35 -13.15 16.25
CA LEU A 277 -15.39 -12.17 15.99
C LEU A 277 -16.04 -12.40 14.63
N MET A 278 -17.36 -12.63 14.60
CA MET A 278 -18.15 -12.74 13.38
C MET A 278 -19.26 -11.67 13.40
N GLN A 279 -19.25 -10.77 12.42
CA GLN A 279 -20.17 -9.63 12.37
C GLN A 279 -20.62 -9.34 10.95
N ALA A 280 -21.92 -9.10 10.78
CA ALA A 280 -22.47 -8.40 9.63
C ALA A 280 -22.93 -7.02 10.12
N GLN A 281 -22.14 -5.98 9.81
CA GLN A 281 -22.33 -4.66 10.44
C GLN A 281 -23.61 -3.95 9.96
N HIS A 282 -24.07 -4.27 8.75
CA HIS A 282 -25.24 -3.65 8.12
C HIS A 282 -26.13 -4.66 7.37
N ASN A 283 -26.02 -5.94 7.72
CA ASN A 283 -26.80 -7.00 7.07
C ASN A 283 -26.96 -8.19 8.03
N ASP A 284 -27.58 -9.26 7.54
CA ASP A 284 -27.90 -10.43 8.33
C ASP A 284 -26.72 -11.41 8.44
N ILE A 285 -26.68 -12.13 9.56
CA ILE A 285 -25.90 -13.37 9.69
C ILE A 285 -26.89 -14.55 9.57
N LYS A 286 -26.60 -15.51 8.69
CA LYS A 286 -27.34 -16.77 8.56
C LYS A 286 -26.42 -17.95 8.87
N VAL A 287 -26.80 -18.76 9.86
CA VAL A 287 -26.10 -20.00 10.24
C VAL A 287 -27.08 -21.16 10.09
N GLN A 288 -26.79 -22.08 9.17
CA GLN A 288 -27.68 -23.18 8.80
C GLN A 288 -26.89 -24.48 8.70
N ALA A 289 -27.51 -25.59 9.13
CA ALA A 289 -26.97 -26.93 8.98
C ALA A 289 -28.11 -27.91 8.67
N ASP A 290 -27.87 -28.88 7.79
CA ASP A 290 -28.82 -29.97 7.51
C ASP A 290 -29.00 -30.90 8.73
N GLN A 291 -27.95 -31.04 9.53
CA GLN A 291 -27.97 -31.86 10.74
C GLN A 291 -28.17 -30.99 11.98
N SER A 292 -27.10 -30.71 12.72
CA SER A 292 -27.17 -30.05 14.02
C SER A 292 -26.42 -28.73 14.02
N VAL A 293 -26.93 -27.77 14.79
CA VAL A 293 -26.21 -26.55 15.19
C VAL A 293 -26.01 -26.60 16.69
N GLU A 294 -24.76 -26.57 17.14
CA GLU A 294 -24.39 -26.59 18.55
C GLU A 294 -23.76 -25.25 18.96
N ILE A 295 -24.31 -24.61 19.98
CA ILE A 295 -23.78 -23.37 20.57
C ILE A 295 -23.58 -23.62 22.05
N SER A 296 -22.33 -23.55 22.52
CA SER A 296 -22.00 -23.79 23.93
C SER A 296 -20.85 -22.89 24.40
N ALA A 297 -20.90 -22.54 25.68
CA ALA A 297 -19.80 -21.88 26.39
C ALA A 297 -19.45 -22.72 27.63
N SER A 298 -18.19 -23.15 27.75
CA SER A 298 -17.78 -24.11 28.79
C SER A 298 -17.54 -23.51 30.17
N ARG A 299 -17.36 -22.19 30.26
CA ARG A 299 -16.96 -21.51 31.51
C ARG A 299 -17.87 -20.37 31.93
N GLN A 300 -18.37 -19.59 30.98
CA GLN A 300 -19.10 -18.36 31.27
C GLN A 300 -20.54 -18.48 30.81
N HIS A 301 -20.96 -17.73 29.79
CA HIS A 301 -22.35 -17.60 29.42
C HIS A 301 -22.51 -17.63 27.89
N ILE A 302 -23.73 -17.92 27.46
CA ILE A 302 -24.20 -17.66 26.09
C ILE A 302 -25.15 -16.47 26.20
N LEU A 303 -24.83 -15.37 25.51
CA LEU A 303 -25.69 -14.19 25.43
C LEU A 303 -26.41 -14.19 24.09
N VAL A 304 -27.75 -14.25 24.13
CA VAL A 304 -28.60 -14.00 22.96
C VAL A 304 -29.42 -12.76 23.28
N ASN A 305 -29.15 -11.68 22.56
CA ASN A 305 -29.78 -10.39 22.77
C ASN A 305 -30.21 -9.80 21.41
N ALA A 306 -31.39 -9.20 21.35
CA ALA A 306 -31.92 -8.56 20.16
C ALA A 306 -32.77 -7.34 20.52
N LYS A 307 -32.75 -6.31 19.67
CA LYS A 307 -33.52 -5.08 19.88
C LYS A 307 -35.03 -5.30 19.76
N GLU A 308 -35.46 -6.06 18.75
CA GLU A 308 -36.87 -6.19 18.41
C GLU A 308 -37.51 -7.43 19.05
N HIS A 309 -36.97 -8.61 18.77
CA HIS A 309 -37.50 -9.86 19.30
C HIS A 309 -36.49 -11.02 19.19
N ILE A 310 -36.69 -12.05 20.00
CA ILE A 310 -36.04 -13.36 19.89
C ILE A 310 -37.14 -14.40 19.72
N THR A 311 -37.00 -15.31 18.76
CA THR A 311 -37.94 -16.42 18.51
C THR A 311 -37.17 -17.74 18.45
N LEU A 312 -37.59 -18.71 19.26
CA LEU A 312 -37.12 -20.10 19.21
C LEU A 312 -38.31 -20.97 18.76
N LEU A 313 -38.15 -21.74 17.68
CA LEU A 313 -39.21 -22.56 17.09
C LEU A 313 -38.74 -24.00 16.92
N CYS A 314 -39.55 -24.96 17.32
CA CYS A 314 -39.29 -26.39 17.13
C CYS A 314 -40.62 -27.16 16.95
N GLY A 315 -40.82 -27.78 15.78
CA GLY A 315 -41.98 -28.66 15.54
C GLY A 315 -43.36 -28.02 15.79
N GLY A 316 -43.48 -26.69 15.64
CA GLY A 316 -44.70 -25.93 15.91
C GLY A 316 -44.83 -25.36 17.33
N ALA A 317 -43.99 -25.79 18.28
CA ALA A 317 -43.85 -25.11 19.58
C ALA A 317 -42.87 -23.95 19.47
N TYR A 318 -43.12 -22.85 20.16
CA TYR A 318 -42.24 -21.68 20.17
C TYR A 318 -42.16 -20.97 21.53
N LEU A 319 -41.05 -20.26 21.70
CA LEU A 319 -40.82 -19.24 22.71
C LEU A 319 -40.47 -17.94 22.00
N LYS A 320 -41.19 -16.87 22.30
CA LYS A 320 -40.95 -15.55 21.74
C LYS A 320 -40.79 -14.51 22.86
N MET A 321 -39.75 -13.69 22.75
CA MET A 321 -39.50 -12.55 23.63
C MET A 321 -39.63 -11.27 22.81
N GLN A 322 -40.60 -10.40 23.14
CA GLN A 322 -40.87 -9.16 22.40
C GLN A 322 -41.55 -8.11 23.28
N GLY A 323 -41.07 -6.86 23.22
CA GLY A 323 -41.71 -5.72 23.91
C GLY A 323 -41.82 -5.89 25.43
N GLY A 324 -40.84 -6.56 26.05
CA GLY A 324 -40.86 -6.90 27.48
C GLY A 324 -41.74 -8.10 27.85
N ASN A 325 -42.39 -8.75 26.88
CA ASN A 325 -43.26 -9.90 27.11
C ASN A 325 -42.58 -11.22 26.69
N ILE A 326 -42.99 -12.32 27.35
CA ILE A 326 -42.65 -13.68 26.96
C ILE A 326 -43.93 -14.39 26.51
N GLU A 327 -43.91 -14.96 25.31
CA GLU A 327 -44.99 -15.75 24.73
C GLU A 327 -44.54 -17.19 24.52
N LEU A 328 -45.30 -18.15 25.07
CA LEU A 328 -45.08 -19.59 24.94
C LEU A 328 -46.28 -20.19 24.21
N GLY A 329 -46.09 -20.60 22.96
CA GLY A 329 -47.15 -21.23 22.17
C GLY A 329 -46.79 -22.65 21.78
N MET A 330 -47.72 -23.59 21.90
CA MET A 330 -47.50 -24.99 21.54
C MET A 330 -48.80 -25.71 21.19
N PRO A 331 -48.80 -26.62 20.19
CA PRO A 331 -49.95 -27.46 19.88
C PRO A 331 -50.14 -28.63 20.86
N GLY A 332 -49.10 -28.98 21.62
CA GLY A 332 -49.14 -30.03 22.65
C GLY A 332 -49.33 -29.47 24.05
N ASP A 333 -48.92 -30.26 25.06
CA ASP A 333 -49.05 -29.88 26.47
C ASP A 333 -47.90 -28.98 26.94
N PHE A 334 -48.21 -27.96 27.75
CA PHE A 334 -47.21 -27.20 28.50
C PHE A 334 -46.89 -27.93 29.82
N THR A 335 -45.75 -28.63 29.87
CA THR A 335 -45.30 -29.36 31.07
C THR A 335 -44.19 -28.61 31.80
N VAL A 336 -44.42 -28.24 33.07
CA VAL A 336 -43.41 -27.63 33.95
C VAL A 336 -43.05 -28.59 35.09
N LYS A 337 -41.77 -28.96 35.20
CA LYS A 337 -41.25 -29.80 36.30
C LYS A 337 -40.34 -28.97 37.20
N ALA A 338 -40.83 -28.57 38.37
CA ALA A 338 -40.08 -27.75 39.33
C ALA A 338 -40.37 -28.14 40.78
N GLY A 339 -39.43 -27.86 41.69
CA GLY A 339 -39.62 -28.03 43.14
C GLY A 339 -40.52 -26.98 43.79
N SER A 340 -40.72 -25.81 43.14
CA SER A 340 -41.60 -24.72 43.59
C SER A 340 -41.97 -23.81 42.42
N HIS A 341 -43.13 -23.15 42.50
CA HIS A 341 -43.56 -22.12 41.55
C HIS A 341 -43.82 -20.81 42.30
N ASN A 342 -43.01 -19.78 42.06
CA ASN A 342 -43.16 -18.48 42.68
C ASN A 342 -43.27 -17.39 41.60
N PHE A 343 -44.36 -16.63 41.63
CA PHE A 343 -44.61 -15.52 40.72
C PHE A 343 -44.46 -14.22 41.50
N VAL A 344 -43.24 -13.68 41.48
CA VAL A 344 -42.91 -12.35 42.02
C VAL A 344 -43.12 -11.28 40.95
N GLY A 345 -43.26 -10.02 41.38
CA GLY A 345 -43.53 -8.90 40.47
C GLY A 345 -42.49 -8.73 39.34
N PRO A 346 -42.76 -7.83 38.38
CA PRO A 346 -41.93 -7.69 37.18
C PRO A 346 -40.50 -7.26 37.52
N GLY A 347 -39.54 -7.78 36.76
CA GLY A 347 -38.16 -7.33 36.74
C GLY A 347 -37.78 -6.83 35.34
N ASN A 348 -36.73 -6.03 35.25
CA ASN A 348 -36.15 -5.60 33.99
C ASN A 348 -34.63 -5.83 34.00
N ALA A 349 -34.04 -5.91 32.81
CA ALA A 349 -32.61 -5.95 32.61
C ALA A 349 -32.29 -5.27 31.28
N ASP A 350 -31.35 -4.35 31.29
CA ASP A 350 -30.86 -3.69 30.08
C ASP A 350 -29.56 -4.37 29.63
N ALA A 351 -29.41 -4.58 28.32
CA ALA A 351 -28.21 -5.13 27.74
C ALA A 351 -27.71 -4.22 26.61
N SER A 352 -26.41 -3.93 26.61
CA SER A 352 -25.76 -3.16 25.54
C SER A 352 -25.75 -3.98 24.25
N LEU A 353 -26.43 -3.49 23.21
CA LEU A 353 -26.36 -4.05 21.87
C LEU A 353 -25.14 -3.50 21.11
N PRO A 354 -24.54 -4.27 20.20
CA PRO A 354 -23.50 -3.73 19.32
C PRO A 354 -24.10 -2.61 18.45
N ILE A 355 -23.45 -1.45 18.46
CA ILE A 355 -23.80 -0.30 17.61
C ILE A 355 -22.78 -0.23 16.49
N PHE A 356 -23.23 -0.52 15.27
CA PHE A 356 -22.44 -0.29 14.07
C PHE A 356 -22.83 1.07 13.51
N LYS A 357 -21.85 1.96 13.34
CA LYS A 357 -22.09 3.23 12.67
C LYS A 357 -22.58 2.91 11.26
N SER A 358 -23.80 3.29 10.91
CA SER A 358 -24.30 3.13 9.54
C SER A 358 -23.27 3.69 8.55
N PRO A 359 -23.10 3.06 7.36
CA PRO A 359 -22.37 3.72 6.29
C PRO A 359 -23.09 5.05 6.06
N ARG A 360 -22.35 6.13 5.81
CA ARG A 360 -22.91 7.48 5.62
C ARG A 360 -23.96 7.50 4.49
N THR A 361 -25.20 7.16 4.79
CA THR A 361 -26.39 7.47 4.00
C THR A 361 -27.12 8.55 4.78
N PHE A 362 -27.03 9.78 4.30
CA PHE A 362 -27.70 10.96 4.84
C PHE A 362 -29.24 10.85 4.71
N ILE A 363 -29.86 9.98 5.50
CA ILE A 363 -31.32 9.90 5.64
C ILE A 363 -31.62 9.85 7.14
N GLY A 364 -31.99 10.99 7.69
CA GLY A 364 -32.55 11.13 9.03
C GLY A 364 -33.70 12.14 8.96
N ASP A 365 -34.70 12.01 9.82
CA ASP A 365 -35.78 12.99 9.95
C ASP A 365 -35.19 14.32 10.49
N TYR A 366 -35.30 15.38 9.71
CA TYR A 366 -34.84 16.72 10.10
C TYR A 366 -35.99 17.45 10.76
N ASP A 367 -35.90 17.59 12.08
CA ASP A 367 -36.85 18.33 12.90
C ASP A 367 -36.25 19.71 13.25
N ALA A 368 -36.92 20.79 12.85
CA ALA A 368 -36.45 22.15 13.12
C ALA A 368 -37.58 23.17 13.22
N HIS A 369 -37.35 24.22 13.99
CA HIS A 369 -38.14 25.47 13.96
C HIS A 369 -37.22 26.69 13.92
N PHE A 370 -37.75 27.82 13.46
CA PHE A 370 -37.03 29.09 13.43
C PHE A 370 -37.45 29.95 14.61
N ARG A 371 -36.51 30.71 15.19
CA ARG A 371 -36.77 31.77 16.15
C ARG A 371 -36.38 33.12 15.56
N LEU A 372 -37.35 34.01 15.47
CA LEU A 372 -37.18 35.34 14.90
C LEU A 372 -36.92 36.34 16.03
N ARG A 373 -35.76 37.01 15.97
CA ARG A 373 -35.37 38.07 16.93
C ARG A 373 -35.06 39.38 16.22
N LYS A 374 -35.33 40.48 16.91
CA LYS A 374 -34.83 41.81 16.56
C LYS A 374 -33.31 41.86 16.73
N LEU A 375 -32.64 42.83 16.11
CA LEU A 375 -31.19 43.03 16.32
C LEU A 375 -30.81 43.31 17.80
N ASP A 376 -31.76 43.76 18.62
CA ASP A 376 -31.58 43.96 20.05
C ASP A 376 -32.02 42.74 20.89
N GLU A 377 -32.08 41.56 20.25
CA GLU A 377 -32.40 40.24 20.79
C GLU A 377 -33.83 40.03 21.31
N ARG A 378 -34.69 41.05 21.28
CA ARG A 378 -36.12 40.89 21.62
C ARG A 378 -36.85 40.02 20.60
N ALA A 379 -37.78 39.19 21.07
CA ALA A 379 -38.53 38.28 20.21
C ALA A 379 -39.50 39.02 19.28
N PHE A 380 -39.64 38.53 18.05
CA PHE A 380 -40.76 38.91 17.18
C PHE A 380 -42.00 38.10 17.57
N GLN A 381 -42.64 38.46 18.68
CA GLN A 381 -43.86 37.79 19.16
C GLN A 381 -45.09 38.12 18.30
N GLY A 382 -45.88 37.10 17.93
CA GLY A 382 -47.17 37.26 17.25
C GLY A 382 -47.08 37.66 15.77
N TYR A 383 -45.94 37.45 15.13
CA TYR A 383 -45.71 37.80 13.72
C TYR A 383 -46.02 36.64 12.79
N ARG A 384 -46.70 36.93 11.68
CA ARG A 384 -47.03 35.91 10.68
C ARG A 384 -45.79 35.50 9.88
N TYR A 385 -45.61 34.20 9.71
CA TYR A 385 -44.51 33.59 8.95
C TYR A 385 -45.02 32.55 7.95
N ARG A 386 -44.18 32.22 6.97
CA ARG A 386 -44.36 31.16 5.99
C ARG A 386 -43.04 30.44 5.77
N LEU A 387 -43.01 29.12 5.90
CA LEU A 387 -41.83 28.28 5.68
C LEU A 387 -41.98 27.54 4.35
N MET A 388 -41.00 27.66 3.46
CA MET A 388 -41.03 27.11 2.11
C MET A 388 -39.76 26.28 1.85
N SER A 389 -39.83 25.25 1.01
CA SER A 389 -38.66 24.52 0.50
C SER A 389 -38.79 24.30 -1.00
N GLY A 390 -37.77 24.67 -1.78
CA GLY A 390 -37.78 24.51 -3.25
C GLY A 390 -38.95 25.21 -3.95
N GLY A 391 -39.52 26.26 -3.34
CA GLY A 391 -40.72 26.96 -3.84
C GLY A 391 -42.06 26.34 -3.42
N GLN A 392 -42.06 25.25 -2.67
CA GLN A 392 -43.26 24.64 -2.10
C GLN A 392 -43.49 25.10 -0.65
N LEU A 393 -44.74 25.45 -0.32
CA LEU A 393 -45.14 25.81 1.04
C LEU A 393 -45.11 24.57 1.95
N LEU A 394 -44.30 24.64 3.01
CA LEU A 394 -44.26 23.61 4.06
C LEU A 394 -45.29 23.91 5.15
N THR A 395 -45.28 25.13 5.71
CA THR A 395 -46.28 25.57 6.70
C THR A 395 -46.34 27.10 6.81
N GLU A 396 -47.42 27.65 7.38
CA GLU A 396 -47.55 29.06 7.73
C GLU A 396 -48.30 29.25 9.05
N GLY A 397 -47.92 30.26 9.83
CA GLY A 397 -48.45 30.45 11.19
C GLY A 397 -48.07 31.81 11.78
N PHE A 398 -48.24 31.95 13.10
CA PHE A 398 -47.78 33.11 13.87
C PHE A 398 -46.71 32.66 14.86
N THR A 399 -45.70 33.49 15.07
CA THR A 399 -44.66 33.20 16.06
C THR A 399 -45.20 33.27 17.49
N ASN A 400 -44.71 32.40 18.37
CA ASN A 400 -45.08 32.38 19.78
C ASN A 400 -44.44 33.55 20.57
N ASP A 401 -44.62 33.55 21.90
CA ASP A 401 -44.12 34.59 22.81
C ASP A 401 -42.59 34.72 22.79
N ASP A 402 -41.88 33.65 22.43
CA ASP A 402 -40.43 33.60 22.28
C ASP A 402 -39.95 33.87 20.84
N GLY A 403 -40.88 34.17 19.93
CA GLY A 403 -40.61 34.48 18.53
C GLY A 403 -40.40 33.24 17.65
N GLU A 404 -40.81 32.06 18.10
CA GLU A 404 -40.59 30.78 17.41
C GLU A 404 -41.72 30.38 16.47
N THR A 405 -41.37 29.70 15.39
CA THR A 405 -42.31 29.02 14.50
C THR A 405 -42.68 27.64 15.04
N GLU A 406 -43.73 27.04 14.48
CA GLU A 406 -44.01 25.62 14.71
C GLU A 406 -42.88 24.71 14.21
N LEU A 407 -42.76 23.54 14.83
CA LEU A 407 -41.79 22.50 14.49
C LEU A 407 -42.16 21.81 13.17
N ILE A 408 -41.23 21.79 12.22
CA ILE A 408 -41.36 21.06 10.95
C ILE A 408 -40.55 19.78 11.03
N LYS A 409 -41.12 18.69 10.48
CA LYS A 409 -40.43 17.41 10.25
C LYS A 409 -40.28 17.14 8.75
N THR A 410 -39.08 16.79 8.28
CA THR A 410 -38.85 16.38 6.89
C THR A 410 -38.00 15.11 6.78
N GLU A 411 -38.40 14.19 5.91
CA GLU A 411 -37.74 12.88 5.71
C GLU A 411 -36.28 12.96 5.19
N ARG A 412 -35.86 14.14 4.69
CA ARG A 412 -34.50 14.45 4.22
C ARG A 412 -34.16 15.92 4.52
N GLY A 413 -32.87 16.27 4.46
CA GLY A 413 -32.39 17.61 4.75
C GLY A 413 -32.77 18.53 3.62
N LEU A 414 -33.78 19.38 3.85
CA LEU A 414 -34.28 20.31 2.85
C LEU A 414 -33.86 21.74 3.21
N PRO A 415 -33.40 22.56 2.24
CA PRO A 415 -33.20 23.98 2.47
C PRO A 415 -34.56 24.65 2.66
N ILE A 416 -34.86 25.06 3.89
CA ILE A 416 -36.10 25.74 4.25
C ILE A 416 -35.86 27.25 4.29
N GLN A 417 -36.60 27.98 3.46
CA GLN A 417 -36.64 29.43 3.46
C GLN A 417 -37.82 29.90 4.30
N ALA A 418 -37.52 30.63 5.38
CA ALA A 418 -38.51 31.32 6.18
C ALA A 418 -38.82 32.68 5.58
N TYR A 419 -39.98 32.81 4.95
CA TYR A 419 -40.51 34.07 4.48
C TYR A 419 -41.39 34.70 5.55
N LYS A 420 -41.07 35.94 5.89
CA LYS A 420 -42.01 36.82 6.56
C LYS A 420 -42.93 37.42 5.50
N THR A 421 -44.22 37.10 5.56
CA THR A 421 -45.18 37.57 4.55
C THR A 421 -45.40 39.08 4.68
N VAL A 422 -45.18 39.84 3.61
CA VAL A 422 -45.46 41.29 3.54
C VAL A 422 -46.97 41.54 3.63
N MET A 423 -47.40 42.37 4.57
CA MET A 423 -48.75 42.96 4.60
C MET A 423 -48.65 44.46 4.91
N ARG A 424 -49.26 45.26 4.02
CA ARG A 424 -49.57 46.72 4.01
C ARG A 424 -48.50 47.72 4.51
N GLU A 425 -48.52 48.90 3.89
CA GLU A 425 -47.50 49.95 4.01
C GLU A 425 -47.37 50.54 5.43
N ASP A 426 -48.43 50.39 6.25
CA ASP A 426 -48.55 50.87 7.63
C ASP A 426 -48.06 49.86 8.70
N GLN A 427 -47.71 48.63 8.31
CA GLN A 427 -47.17 47.59 9.21
C GLN A 427 -45.75 47.14 8.83
N ARG A 428 -45.05 47.92 8.00
CA ARG A 428 -43.64 47.69 7.68
C ARG A 428 -42.81 47.76 8.96
N ILE A 429 -42.14 46.66 9.28
CA ILE A 429 -41.08 46.67 10.29
C ILE A 429 -39.92 47.46 9.70
N THR A 430 -39.71 48.66 10.23
CA THR A 430 -38.58 49.54 9.89
C THR A 430 -37.29 49.15 10.62
N GLU A 431 -37.39 48.19 11.54
CA GLU A 431 -36.29 47.66 12.35
C GLU A 431 -35.62 46.47 11.65
N ARG A 432 -34.27 46.43 11.70
CA ARG A 432 -33.48 45.29 11.19
C ARG A 432 -33.68 44.06 12.11
N TRP A 433 -33.67 42.86 11.54
CA TRP A 433 -33.96 41.59 12.23
C TRP A 433 -33.06 40.44 11.75
N GLN A 434 -33.00 39.36 12.52
CA GLN A 434 -32.28 38.12 12.20
C GLN A 434 -33.12 36.89 12.61
N ALA A 435 -33.06 35.81 11.82
CA ALA A 435 -33.65 34.53 12.15
C ALA A 435 -32.56 33.51 12.43
N ASN A 436 -32.69 32.78 13.55
CA ASN A 436 -31.78 31.71 13.94
C ASN A 436 -32.60 30.43 14.18
N ILE A 437 -31.99 29.26 14.01
CA ILE A 437 -32.63 27.97 14.32
C ILE A 437 -32.52 27.73 15.82
N ALA A 438 -33.63 27.48 16.50
CA ALA A 438 -33.67 27.52 17.96
C ALA A 438 -33.57 26.17 18.67
N THR A 439 -33.94 25.05 18.04
CA THR A 439 -33.65 23.71 18.57
C THR A 439 -33.58 22.66 17.48
N ILE A 440 -32.66 21.71 17.67
CA ILE A 440 -32.63 20.39 17.06
C ILE A 440 -32.71 19.44 18.25
N ASP A 441 -33.54 18.41 18.16
CA ASP A 441 -33.79 17.47 19.26
C ASP A 441 -32.47 16.94 19.88
N SER A 442 -32.24 17.27 21.15
CA SER A 442 -31.00 16.97 21.88
C SER A 442 -30.91 15.52 22.36
N ASP A 443 -31.99 14.73 22.25
CA ASP A 443 -32.00 13.31 22.58
C ASP A 443 -31.69 12.41 21.37
N ASN A 444 -31.24 13.00 20.25
CA ASN A 444 -30.74 12.26 19.09
C ASN A 444 -29.32 11.71 19.37
N PRO A 445 -29.11 10.39 19.46
CA PRO A 445 -27.79 9.79 19.71
C PRO A 445 -26.80 9.97 18.53
N ASN A 446 -27.24 10.60 17.43
CA ASN A 446 -26.40 11.02 16.31
C ASN A 446 -25.98 12.51 16.38
N TYR A 447 -26.17 13.19 17.51
CA TYR A 447 -25.66 14.54 17.71
C TYR A 447 -24.16 14.49 18.05
N GLU A 448 -23.31 14.57 17.04
CA GLU A 448 -21.97 15.15 17.23
C GLU A 448 -22.16 16.66 17.48
N SER A 449 -21.32 17.28 18.32
CA SER A 449 -21.33 18.74 18.57
C SER A 449 -21.11 19.59 17.30
N ALA A 450 -21.01 18.95 16.14
CA ALA A 450 -21.10 19.50 14.80
C ALA A 450 -22.34 18.89 14.11
N GLY A 451 -23.54 19.22 14.58
CA GLY A 451 -24.75 19.01 13.79
C GLY A 451 -24.68 19.82 12.49
N PRO A 452 -25.53 19.54 11.47
CA PRO A 452 -25.52 20.28 10.19
C PRO A 452 -25.87 21.77 10.33
N PHE A 453 -26.18 22.22 11.54
CA PHE A 453 -26.40 23.60 11.93
C PHE A 453 -25.33 23.99 12.96
N ASN A 454 -24.10 24.21 12.49
CA ASN A 454 -23.23 25.13 13.19
C ASN A 454 -23.78 26.54 12.88
N ASP A 455 -23.99 27.37 13.91
CA ASP A 455 -24.39 28.78 13.77
C ASP A 455 -23.46 29.62 12.87
N GLU A 456 -22.35 29.04 12.38
CA GLU A 456 -21.44 29.63 11.40
C GLU A 456 -21.92 29.46 9.94
N SER A 457 -22.73 28.45 9.59
CA SER A 457 -23.14 28.21 8.18
C SER A 457 -24.23 29.14 7.66
N PHE A 458 -24.94 29.88 8.54
CA PHE A 458 -25.94 30.87 8.14
C PHE A 458 -25.33 32.23 7.75
N LEU A 459 -24.08 32.50 8.15
CA LEU A 459 -23.40 33.77 7.81
C LEU A 459 -22.50 33.65 6.57
N GLU A 460 -22.15 32.44 6.12
CA GLU A 460 -21.27 32.24 4.96
C GLU A 460 -21.96 32.36 3.60
N GLU A 461 -23.30 32.26 3.50
CA GLU A 461 -23.97 32.40 2.19
C GLU A 461 -23.99 33.87 1.69
N TYR A 462 -23.70 34.84 2.56
CA TYR A 462 -23.54 36.25 2.16
C TYR A 462 -22.40 37.01 2.86
N GLY A 463 -21.37 36.29 3.31
CA GLY A 463 -20.10 36.86 3.76
C GLY A 463 -18.96 35.93 3.35
N GLU A 464 -18.18 36.30 2.34
CA GLU A 464 -16.99 35.54 1.95
C GLU A 464 -15.97 35.50 3.10
N GLU A 465 -15.84 34.36 3.78
CA GLU A 465 -14.58 33.93 4.37
C GLU A 465 -14.21 32.53 3.85
N ILE A 466 -13.06 32.45 3.19
CA ILE A 466 -12.60 31.24 2.54
C ILE A 466 -11.99 30.32 3.61
N GLY A 467 -12.64 29.22 3.95
CA GLY A 467 -12.11 28.24 4.90
C GLY A 467 -11.00 27.34 4.29
N TYR A 468 -9.89 27.18 5.01
CA TYR A 468 -8.77 26.31 4.61
C TYR A 468 -8.51 25.17 5.62
N SER A 469 -7.92 24.06 5.17
CA SER A 469 -7.47 22.92 5.98
C SER A 469 -5.99 22.63 5.75
N LEU A 470 -5.35 21.97 6.71
CA LEU A 470 -3.95 21.56 6.63
C LEU A 470 -3.85 20.09 6.21
N GLN A 471 -2.91 19.77 5.34
CA GLN A 471 -2.55 18.40 4.96
C GLN A 471 -1.07 18.14 5.21
N LEU A 472 -0.76 16.97 5.74
CA LEU A 472 0.62 16.49 5.91
C LEU A 472 1.24 16.17 4.55
N SER A 473 2.44 16.69 4.31
CA SER A 473 3.24 16.33 3.13
C SER A 473 3.89 14.95 3.24
N SER A 474 4.17 14.49 4.45
CA SER A 474 4.71 13.16 4.74
C SER A 474 4.20 12.63 6.09
N PRO A 475 3.76 11.37 6.19
CA PRO A 475 3.34 10.75 7.45
C PRO A 475 4.51 10.21 8.28
N GLU A 476 5.73 10.16 7.72
CA GLU A 476 6.94 9.73 8.44
C GLU A 476 8.07 10.74 8.29
N TYR A 477 8.99 10.74 9.25
CA TYR A 477 10.20 11.57 9.19
C TYR A 477 11.43 10.87 9.75
N ARG A 478 12.60 11.31 9.28
CA ARG A 478 13.91 10.81 9.75
C ARG A 478 14.91 11.96 9.87
N ILE A 479 15.59 12.01 11.01
CA ILE A 479 16.78 12.84 11.24
C ILE A 479 17.98 11.89 11.25
N ARG A 480 18.94 12.14 10.36
CA ARG A 480 20.25 11.48 10.36
C ARG A 480 21.29 12.55 10.56
N GLN A 481 22.05 12.47 11.65
CA GLN A 481 23.11 13.44 11.91
C GLN A 481 24.38 12.72 12.33
N VAL A 482 25.46 13.04 11.62
CA VAL A 482 26.81 12.73 12.05
C VAL A 482 27.18 13.73 13.13
N ALA A 483 27.65 13.24 14.26
CA ALA A 483 28.11 14.07 15.35
C ALA A 483 29.33 13.46 16.03
N TYR A 484 30.19 14.33 16.54
CA TYR A 484 31.36 13.94 17.31
C TYR A 484 31.02 13.97 18.80
N LEU A 485 31.40 12.93 19.55
CA LEU A 485 31.20 12.87 21.00
C LEU A 485 32.56 13.01 21.72
N PRO A 486 32.89 14.20 22.25
CA PRO A 486 34.18 14.48 22.85
C PRO A 486 34.24 13.95 24.29
N VAL A 487 34.47 12.64 24.45
CA VAL A 487 34.81 12.03 25.75
C VAL A 487 36.24 11.53 25.68
N GLU A 488 37.04 11.90 26.67
CA GLU A 488 38.47 11.54 26.78
C GLU A 488 38.61 10.00 26.76
N GLY A 489 39.33 9.46 25.77
CA GLY A 489 39.51 8.01 25.56
C GLY A 489 38.51 7.32 24.63
N ILE A 490 37.40 7.97 24.22
CA ILE A 490 36.35 7.36 23.37
C ILE A 490 36.24 8.02 21.99
N GLY A 491 36.28 9.35 21.86
CA GLY A 491 36.46 10.09 20.60
C GLY A 491 35.89 9.51 19.28
N VAL A 492 34.63 9.03 19.25
CA VAL A 492 34.05 8.37 18.06
C VAL A 492 33.24 9.36 17.21
N ASN A 493 33.46 9.35 15.90
CA ASN A 493 32.50 9.90 14.94
C ASN A 493 31.29 8.94 14.87
N GLY A 494 30.17 9.33 15.47
CA GLY A 494 28.94 8.55 15.48
C GLY A 494 27.89 9.17 14.56
N THR A 495 27.04 8.35 13.96
CA THR A 495 25.78 8.82 13.37
C THR A 495 24.65 8.45 14.32
N PHE A 496 23.83 9.41 14.73
CA PHE A 496 22.56 9.10 15.37
C PHE A 496 21.41 9.22 14.37
N PHE A 497 20.40 8.41 14.61
CA PHE A 497 19.16 8.40 13.85
C PHE A 497 18.00 8.65 14.79
N LEU A 498 17.10 9.54 14.40
CA LEU A 498 15.79 9.70 15.00
C LEU A 498 14.75 9.47 13.91
N LYS A 499 13.81 8.56 14.12
CA LYS A 499 12.68 8.30 13.20
C LYS A 499 11.37 8.44 13.97
N GLY A 500 10.32 8.90 13.31
CA GLY A 500 9.00 9.00 13.91
C GLY A 500 7.86 9.12 12.89
N ASN A 501 6.62 9.06 13.40
CA ASN A 501 5.40 9.16 12.61
C ASN A 501 4.63 10.45 12.95
N LEU A 502 3.86 10.91 11.98
CA LEU A 502 2.95 12.05 12.05
C LEU A 502 1.55 11.61 11.63
N SER A 503 0.55 11.99 12.40
CA SER A 503 -0.85 11.84 12.03
C SER A 503 -1.60 13.14 12.31
N LEU A 504 -2.40 13.61 11.35
CA LEU A 504 -3.15 14.86 11.45
C LEU A 504 -4.65 14.56 11.36
N GLU A 505 -5.37 14.91 12.41
CA GLU A 505 -6.83 14.80 12.49
C GLU A 505 -7.41 16.16 12.87
N GLY A 506 -8.02 16.84 11.90
CA GLY A 506 -8.46 18.22 12.06
C GLY A 506 -7.29 19.17 12.31
N GLN A 507 -7.23 19.78 13.49
CA GLN A 507 -6.10 20.60 13.95
C GLN A 507 -5.18 19.84 14.92
N SER A 508 -5.50 18.60 15.27
CA SER A 508 -4.71 17.80 16.20
C SER A 508 -3.64 17.02 15.43
N LEU A 509 -2.39 17.33 15.69
CA LEU A 509 -1.23 16.67 15.13
C LEU A 509 -0.59 15.77 16.18
N PHE A 510 -0.64 14.46 15.96
CA PHE A 510 0.10 13.48 16.74
C PHE A 510 1.53 13.30 16.19
N VAL A 511 2.51 13.28 17.08
CA VAL A 511 3.94 13.11 16.77
C VAL A 511 4.57 12.05 17.68
N SER A 512 5.25 11.06 17.11
CA SER A 512 6.04 10.06 17.86
C SER A 512 7.51 10.07 17.43
N ALA A 513 8.42 9.55 18.28
CA ALA A 513 9.84 9.41 17.94
C ALA A 513 10.54 8.24 18.64
N MET A 514 11.52 7.66 17.94
CA MET A 514 12.50 6.69 18.45
C MET A 514 13.92 7.09 18.02
N GLY A 515 14.92 6.74 18.83
CA GLY A 515 16.33 7.10 18.61
C GLY A 515 17.27 5.89 18.55
N HIS A 516 18.34 5.99 17.77
CA HIS A 516 19.43 5.02 17.72
C HIS A 516 20.79 5.70 17.57
N THR A 517 21.83 5.16 18.21
CA THR A 517 23.22 5.58 18.07
C THR A 517 24.17 4.42 18.32
N ALA A 518 25.32 4.41 17.65
CA ALA A 518 26.39 3.43 17.90
C ALA A 518 27.01 3.57 19.30
N ALA A 519 26.89 4.75 19.93
CA ALA A 519 27.39 5.00 21.29
C ALA A 519 26.68 4.16 22.38
N LYS A 520 25.52 3.55 22.07
CA LYS A 520 24.78 2.69 23.01
C LYS A 520 25.57 1.46 23.47
N ASN A 521 26.56 1.03 22.69
CA ASN A 521 27.40 -0.14 22.99
C ASN A 521 28.57 0.18 23.93
N MET A 522 28.77 1.45 24.29
CA MET A 522 29.93 1.91 25.07
C MET A 522 29.55 2.52 26.43
N GLY A 523 28.26 2.79 26.66
CA GLY A 523 27.72 3.41 27.88
C GLY A 523 26.20 3.61 27.80
N SER A 524 25.59 4.34 28.74
CA SER A 524 24.14 4.59 28.72
C SER A 524 23.79 5.83 27.91
N VAL A 525 22.72 5.74 27.12
CA VAL A 525 22.26 6.81 26.23
C VAL A 525 20.82 7.17 26.56
N GLN A 526 20.55 8.46 26.74
CA GLN A 526 19.20 9.00 26.89
C GLN A 526 18.88 9.90 25.71
N PHE A 527 17.90 9.52 24.91
CA PHE A 527 17.41 10.34 23.80
C PHE A 527 16.38 11.36 24.26
N HIS A 528 16.30 12.49 23.56
CA HIS A 528 15.28 13.51 23.76
C HIS A 528 14.85 14.11 22.42
N ALA A 529 13.59 14.49 22.31
CA ALA A 529 13.03 15.14 21.13
C ALA A 529 11.96 16.16 21.50
N THR A 530 11.80 17.17 20.65
CA THR A 530 10.79 18.21 20.75
C THR A 530 10.13 18.39 19.39
N ALA A 531 8.81 18.50 19.37
CA ALA A 531 8.05 18.91 18.20
C ALA A 531 7.62 20.37 18.38
N ALA A 532 7.79 21.18 17.35
CA ALA A 532 7.43 22.59 17.36
C ALA A 532 6.62 22.95 16.10
N ILE A 533 5.62 23.81 16.27
CA ILE A 533 4.87 24.39 15.15
C ILE A 533 5.51 25.73 14.81
N GLU A 534 5.88 25.91 13.55
CA GLU A 534 6.35 27.18 12.99
C GLU A 534 5.32 27.69 11.98
N VAL A 535 4.89 28.94 12.14
CA VAL A 535 4.00 29.64 11.19
C VAL A 535 4.74 30.87 10.69
N ASN A 536 4.90 30.99 9.37
CA ASN A 536 5.61 32.09 8.73
C ASN A 536 7.02 32.31 9.31
N GLY A 537 7.72 31.22 9.64
CA GLY A 537 9.07 31.23 10.21
C GLY A 537 9.15 31.62 11.69
N LYS A 538 8.02 31.79 12.39
CA LYS A 538 7.98 32.00 13.85
C LYS A 538 7.47 30.76 14.55
N GLN A 539 8.19 30.31 15.57
CA GLN A 539 7.76 29.21 16.42
C GLN A 539 6.56 29.63 17.28
N VAL A 540 5.43 28.93 17.13
CA VAL A 540 4.16 29.22 17.81
C VAL A 540 3.94 28.31 19.01
N SER A 541 4.39 27.06 18.93
CA SER A 541 4.36 26.12 20.05
C SER A 541 5.55 25.17 19.99
N SER A 542 5.94 24.62 21.14
CA SER A 542 6.92 23.55 21.22
C SER A 542 6.65 22.68 22.43
N THR A 543 6.59 21.37 22.19
CA THR A 543 6.27 20.38 23.22
C THR A 543 7.31 19.26 23.19
N PRO A 544 7.94 18.91 24.32
CA PRO A 544 8.84 17.76 24.41
C PRO A 544 8.05 16.46 24.30
N LEU A 545 8.63 15.46 23.63
CA LEU A 545 8.06 14.12 23.56
C LEU A 545 8.31 13.41 24.90
N GLN A 546 7.29 12.71 25.41
CA GLN A 546 7.35 12.01 26.70
C GLN A 546 6.90 10.55 26.57
N LEU A 547 7.43 9.68 27.43
CA LEU A 547 7.01 8.29 27.53
C LEU A 547 5.67 8.21 28.32
N GLY A 548 4.60 7.73 27.69
CA GLY A 548 3.26 7.60 28.26
C GLY A 548 2.40 6.51 27.59
N LYS A 549 1.38 6.02 28.32
CA LYS A 549 0.61 4.77 28.05
C LYS A 549 -0.10 4.73 26.68
N GLU A 550 0.60 4.20 25.67
CA GLU A 550 0.10 3.50 24.46
C GLU A 550 -0.67 4.31 23.38
N PRO A 551 -0.75 3.87 22.09
CA PRO A 551 -0.60 2.52 21.54
C PRO A 551 0.81 2.17 21.05
N GLU A 552 1.18 0.93 21.32
CA GLU A 552 2.34 0.22 20.80
C GLU A 552 2.40 0.30 19.27
N ALA A 553 3.45 0.93 18.76
CA ALA A 553 4.06 0.48 17.53
C ALA A 553 5.57 0.53 17.75
N TRP A 554 6.19 -0.64 17.53
CA TRP A 554 7.62 -0.90 17.34
C TRP A 554 8.49 -1.18 18.58
N PRO A 555 8.80 -2.46 18.86
CA PRO A 555 10.14 -2.89 19.22
C PRO A 555 10.81 -3.44 17.96
N VAL A 556 11.41 -2.56 17.14
CA VAL A 556 12.43 -3.03 16.18
C VAL A 556 13.71 -3.12 17.00
N GLU A 557 14.26 -4.33 17.14
CA GLU A 557 15.57 -4.55 17.74
C GLU A 557 16.55 -3.53 17.14
N ASP A 558 16.97 -2.58 17.98
CA ASP A 558 18.02 -1.57 17.79
C ASP A 558 17.65 -0.14 18.16
N TYR A 559 16.38 0.27 18.16
CA TYR A 559 15.96 1.66 18.47
C TYR A 559 15.36 1.79 19.88
N SER A 560 15.68 2.88 20.57
CA SER A 560 15.15 3.21 21.91
C SER A 560 13.99 4.21 21.80
N PRO A 561 12.86 3.98 22.51
CA PRO A 561 11.72 4.89 22.46
C PRO A 561 12.05 6.24 23.12
N ILE A 562 11.66 7.33 22.46
CA ILE A 562 11.75 8.69 23.02
C ILE A 562 10.40 9.10 23.62
N GLY A 563 9.29 8.77 22.94
CA GLY A 563 7.94 9.08 23.38
C GLY A 563 7.07 9.67 22.27
N SER A 564 5.95 10.26 22.66
CA SER A 564 5.00 10.94 21.76
C SER A 564 4.42 12.21 22.40
N THR A 565 3.75 13.02 21.57
CA THR A 565 2.95 14.18 21.99
C THR A 565 1.89 14.50 20.93
N THR A 566 0.83 15.20 21.33
CA THR A 566 -0.14 15.81 20.41
C THR A 566 0.00 17.33 20.48
N LEU A 567 0.00 18.01 19.33
CA LEU A 567 0.00 19.46 19.22
C LEU A 567 -1.31 19.91 18.55
N VAL A 568 -1.81 21.08 18.96
CA VAL A 568 -2.96 21.72 18.30
C VAL A 568 -2.42 22.79 17.34
N LEU A 569 -2.73 22.63 16.06
CA LEU A 569 -2.34 23.55 14.99
C LEU A 569 -3.28 24.76 14.97
N PRO A 570 -2.77 25.97 14.73
CA PRO A 570 -3.63 27.13 14.54
C PRO A 570 -4.45 26.98 13.25
N PRO A 571 -5.65 27.60 13.16
CA PRO A 571 -6.43 27.63 11.93
C PRO A 571 -5.62 28.31 10.81
N PRO A 572 -5.50 27.67 9.62
CA PRO A 572 -4.65 28.19 8.55
C PRO A 572 -5.31 29.37 7.82
N THR A 573 -4.57 30.45 7.58
CA THR A 573 -4.93 31.47 6.59
C THR A 573 -4.25 31.17 5.25
N PRO A 574 -4.81 31.58 4.09
CA PRO A 574 -4.29 31.20 2.77
C PRO A 574 -2.83 31.55 2.49
N ASN A 575 -2.30 32.55 3.19
CA ASN A 575 -0.93 33.04 3.01
C ASN A 575 0.05 32.50 4.06
N ASP A 576 -0.41 31.67 4.99
CA ASP A 576 0.47 31.10 6.00
C ASP A 576 1.39 30.03 5.43
N ALA A 577 2.64 30.00 5.89
CA ALA A 577 3.54 28.88 5.73
C ALA A 577 3.62 28.13 7.06
N VAL A 578 2.83 27.06 7.21
CA VAL A 578 2.81 26.24 8.42
C VAL A 578 3.76 25.06 8.26
N GLN A 579 4.67 24.88 9.22
CA GLN A 579 5.68 23.84 9.23
C GLN A 579 5.78 23.19 10.61
N ILE A 580 6.14 21.92 10.64
CA ILE A 580 6.43 21.18 11.86
C ILE A 580 7.94 20.98 11.91
N LYS A 581 8.59 21.55 12.91
CA LYS A 581 10.01 21.33 13.16
C LYS A 581 10.18 20.33 14.28
N ILE A 582 10.81 19.20 13.95
CA ILE A 582 11.13 18.17 14.93
C ILE A 582 12.63 18.23 15.15
N SER A 583 13.03 18.38 16.42
CA SER A 583 14.42 18.44 16.82
C SER A 583 14.70 17.37 17.86
N GLY A 584 15.87 16.75 17.80
CA GLY A 584 16.24 15.73 18.77
C GLY A 584 17.74 15.50 18.87
N GLY A 585 18.13 14.88 19.97
CA GLY A 585 19.50 14.60 20.32
C GLY A 585 19.58 13.49 21.35
N TYR A 586 20.78 13.25 21.87
CA TYR A 586 21.00 12.28 22.92
C TYR A 586 22.06 12.76 23.90
N ILE A 587 21.95 12.31 25.15
CA ILE A 587 22.95 12.52 26.20
C ILE A 587 23.58 11.16 26.48
N TYR A 588 24.91 11.11 26.43
CA TYR A 588 25.68 9.92 26.77
C TYR A 588 26.22 10.04 28.21
N SER A 589 26.12 8.95 28.98
CA SER A 589 26.66 8.85 30.34
C SER A 589 27.52 7.59 30.50
N ALA A 590 28.74 7.75 31.00
CA ALA A 590 29.66 6.67 31.34
C ALA A 590 30.47 7.04 32.61
N PRO A 591 31.24 6.09 33.22
CA PRO A 591 32.06 6.38 34.40
C PRO A 591 33.03 7.56 34.23
N GLU A 592 33.50 7.80 32.99
CA GLU A 592 34.43 8.86 32.61
C GLU A 592 33.76 10.25 32.53
N GLY A 593 32.42 10.31 32.51
CA GLY A 593 31.66 11.57 32.50
C GLY A 593 30.38 11.54 31.66
N ARG A 594 29.74 12.71 31.53
CA ARG A 594 28.57 12.95 30.67
C ARG A 594 28.95 13.84 29.50
N ALA A 595 28.48 13.50 28.31
CA ALA A 595 28.73 14.29 27.11
C ALA A 595 27.51 14.36 26.19
N THR A 596 27.42 15.46 25.46
CA THR A 596 26.47 15.65 24.36
C THR A 596 27.22 15.65 23.03
N PRO A 597 26.62 15.10 21.96
CA PRO A 597 27.19 15.17 20.62
C PRO A 597 27.41 16.63 20.19
N MET A 598 28.35 16.86 19.29
CA MET A 598 28.53 18.15 18.61
C MET A 598 28.29 17.96 17.11
N PRO A 599 27.26 18.59 16.52
CA PRO A 599 26.25 19.44 17.16
C PRO A 599 25.31 18.66 18.11
N SER A 600 24.78 19.33 19.14
CA SER A 600 23.98 18.70 20.21
C SER A 600 22.61 18.21 19.79
N THR A 601 22.08 18.72 18.68
CA THR A 601 20.76 18.37 18.16
C THR A 601 20.78 18.35 16.64
N GLY A 602 19.93 17.51 16.06
CA GLY A 602 19.53 17.56 14.67
C GLY A 602 18.06 17.87 14.54
N SER A 603 17.66 18.40 13.38
CA SER A 603 16.28 18.76 13.12
C SER A 603 15.84 18.43 11.70
N VAL A 604 14.56 18.17 11.54
CA VAL A 604 13.88 18.11 10.24
C VAL A 604 12.65 19.00 10.29
N THR A 605 12.37 19.69 9.19
CA THR A 605 11.20 20.54 9.04
C THR A 605 10.29 19.97 7.97
N ILE A 606 9.02 19.82 8.30
CA ILE A 606 8.02 19.16 7.46
C ILE A 606 6.94 20.18 7.15
N PRO A 607 6.79 20.60 5.88
CA PRO A 607 5.78 21.58 5.51
C PRO A 607 4.38 20.94 5.57
N LEU A 608 3.40 21.73 5.99
CA LEU A 608 1.98 21.41 5.85
C LEU A 608 1.41 22.19 4.66
N THR A 609 0.66 21.51 3.81
CA THR A 609 0.00 22.13 2.67
C THR A 609 -1.36 22.68 3.12
N ILE A 610 -1.62 23.94 2.80
CA ILE A 610 -2.93 24.55 3.03
C ILE A 610 -3.81 24.30 1.82
N VAL A 611 -4.95 23.66 2.05
CA VAL A 611 -5.90 23.27 1.01
C VAL A 611 -7.22 23.96 1.29
N LYS A 612 -7.82 24.55 0.25
CA LYS A 612 -9.15 25.14 0.39
C LYS A 612 -10.16 24.03 0.70
N LYS A 613 -10.95 24.17 1.77
CA LYS A 613 -12.05 23.24 2.04
C LYS A 613 -13.03 23.34 0.88
N LYS A 614 -13.34 22.21 0.25
CA LYS A 614 -14.31 22.13 -0.84
C LYS A 614 -15.72 22.15 -0.31
#